data_AF-A0A920JVJ1-F1
#
_entry.id   AF-A0A920JVJ1-F1
#
_cell.length_a   1.000
_cell.length_b   1.000
_cell.length_c   1.000
_cell.angle_alpha   90.00
_cell.angle_beta   90.00
_cell.angle_gamma   90.00
#
_symmetry.space_group_name_H-M   'P 1'
#
loop_
_entity.id
_entity.type
_entity.pdbx_description
1 polymer ?
#
loop_
_entity_poly.entity_id
_entity_poly.type
_entity_poly.pdbx_seq_one_letter_code
_entity_poly.pdbx_strand_id
1 'polypeptide(L)'
;MFVNGFSMKNSLLPFKIFQNLGLILLLVCQLKLNTFYAQEISPELIEQELTRAQLDPDQSIEILVNAPLSYVFNFLSLRLNEYVEGARAIEFNHSNSEAPGKLGVGSIRKLTMENDAYLIQKFLQFQLHIGYAYFTDMEKVDVRGTAKLLSLTI
;
A
#
# COMPACT_ATOMS: atom_id res chain seq x y z
N MET A 1 61.90 -27.00 58.49
CA MET A 1 60.75 -27.94 58.42
C MET A 1 59.96 -27.58 57.17
N PHE A 2 59.71 -28.56 56.33
CA PHE A 2 59.17 -28.43 54.97
C PHE A 2 57.72 -27.91 54.95
N VAL A 3 57.33 -27.21 53.87
CA VAL A 3 56.43 -27.67 52.78
C VAL A 3 55.65 -26.48 52.16
N ASN A 4 55.94 -26.25 50.86
CA ASN A 4 55.12 -25.86 49.71
C ASN A 4 54.12 -24.68 49.72
N GLY A 5 54.17 -23.92 48.61
CA GLY A 5 53.01 -23.83 47.73
C GLY A 5 52.76 -22.48 47.06
N PHE A 6 53.40 -22.22 45.92
CA PHE A 6 52.86 -21.30 44.90
C PHE A 6 51.63 -21.95 44.27
N SER A 7 50.46 -21.29 44.24
CA SER A 7 49.42 -21.61 43.24
C SER A 7 48.39 -20.49 43.06
N MET A 8 48.05 -20.27 41.79
CA MET A 8 47.22 -19.20 41.22
C MET A 8 45.81 -19.10 41.83
N LYS A 9 45.36 -17.87 42.11
CA LYS A 9 43.93 -17.56 42.27
C LYS A 9 43.33 -17.28 40.88
N ASN A 10 42.86 -18.35 40.22
CA ASN A 10 41.96 -18.23 39.07
C ASN A 10 40.52 -17.97 39.56
N SER A 11 39.88 -17.04 38.86
CA SER A 11 38.46 -16.93 38.51
C SER A 11 37.38 -17.13 39.58
N LEU A 12 36.47 -16.16 39.65
CA LEU A 12 35.03 -16.35 39.35
C LEU A 12 34.31 -15.01 39.52
N LEU A 13 34.40 -14.16 38.49
CA LEU A 13 33.42 -13.09 38.26
C LEU A 13 32.25 -13.66 37.42
N PRO A 14 31.05 -13.08 37.53
CA PRO A 14 29.88 -13.83 37.96
C PRO A 14 29.07 -14.42 36.81
N PHE A 15 28.68 -15.68 36.98
CA PHE A 15 27.80 -16.45 36.10
C PHE A 15 26.40 -15.83 35.85
N LYS A 16 26.04 -14.75 36.55
CA LYS A 16 24.73 -14.08 36.44
C LYS A 16 24.66 -13.00 35.35
N ILE A 17 25.77 -12.46 34.86
CA ILE A 17 25.74 -11.38 33.84
C ILE A 17 25.45 -11.95 32.45
N PHE A 18 25.91 -13.17 32.16
CA PHE A 18 25.70 -13.81 30.85
C PHE A 18 24.28 -14.32 30.63
N GLN A 19 23.52 -14.63 31.69
CA GLN A 19 22.11 -15.06 31.55
C GLN A 19 21.18 -13.91 31.14
N ASN A 20 21.43 -12.68 31.59
CA ASN A 20 20.60 -11.52 31.26
C ASN A 20 20.87 -10.94 29.86
N LEU A 21 22.09 -11.05 29.34
CA LEU A 21 22.43 -10.58 27.99
C LEU A 21 21.78 -11.44 26.90
N GLY A 22 21.65 -12.75 27.11
CA GLY A 22 20.96 -13.65 26.19
C GLY A 22 19.46 -13.37 26.08
N LEU A 23 18.82 -13.03 27.21
CA LEU A 23 17.38 -12.70 27.26
C LEU A 23 17.07 -11.35 26.61
N ILE A 24 17.94 -10.34 26.77
CA ILE A 24 17.78 -9.04 26.10
C ILE A 24 17.99 -9.19 24.58
N LEU A 25 18.96 -10.00 24.13
CA LEU A 25 19.18 -10.26 22.71
C LEU A 25 17.99 -11.00 22.08
N LEU A 26 17.36 -11.93 22.81
CA LEU A 26 16.17 -12.64 22.36
C LEU A 26 14.96 -11.70 22.26
N LEU A 27 14.78 -10.78 23.22
CA LEU A 27 13.69 -9.81 23.21
C LEU A 27 13.83 -8.76 22.08
N VAL A 28 15.06 -8.33 21.78
CA VAL A 28 15.35 -7.42 20.66
C VAL A 28 15.19 -8.12 19.30
N CYS A 29 15.46 -9.42 19.20
CA CYS A 29 15.18 -10.21 18.00
C CYS A 29 13.68 -10.35 17.72
N GLN A 30 12.85 -10.54 18.75
CA GLN A 30 11.39 -10.64 18.58
C GLN A 30 10.76 -9.31 18.11
N LEU A 31 11.35 -8.17 18.49
CA LEU A 31 10.87 -6.85 18.07
C LEU A 31 11.15 -6.51 16.59
N LYS A 32 12.05 -7.23 15.90
CA LYS A 32 12.31 -7.02 14.47
C LYS A 32 11.43 -7.85 13.53
N LEU A 33 10.66 -8.81 14.04
CA LEU A 33 9.83 -9.71 13.22
C LEU A 33 8.38 -9.26 13.04
N ASN A 34 7.94 -8.17 13.69
CA ASN A 34 6.64 -7.56 13.42
C ASN A 34 6.71 -6.51 12.30
N THR A 35 7.51 -6.78 11.26
CA THR A 35 7.17 -6.24 9.96
C THR A 35 5.97 -7.05 9.48
N PHE A 36 4.77 -6.56 9.78
CA PHE A 36 3.58 -6.99 9.05
C PHE A 36 3.91 -6.78 7.57
N TYR A 37 4.25 -7.87 6.88
CA TYR A 37 4.27 -7.88 5.44
C TYR A 37 2.82 -7.64 5.02
N ALA A 38 2.55 -6.43 4.53
CA ALA A 38 1.41 -6.15 3.67
C ALA A 38 1.36 -7.31 2.66
N GLN A 39 0.40 -8.22 2.81
CA GLN A 39 0.33 -9.40 1.97
C GLN A 39 0.03 -8.90 0.56
N GLU A 40 1.00 -9.03 -0.35
CA GLU A 40 0.84 -8.61 -1.73
C GLU A 40 -0.37 -9.33 -2.32
N ILE A 41 -1.42 -8.58 -2.66
CA ILE A 41 -2.66 -9.13 -3.20
C ILE A 41 -2.31 -9.86 -4.50
N SER A 42 -2.67 -11.15 -4.58
CA SER A 42 -2.28 -11.96 -5.74
C SER A 42 -2.97 -11.43 -7.01
N PRO A 43 -2.29 -11.45 -8.16
CA PRO A 43 -2.89 -11.03 -9.43
C PRO A 43 -4.18 -11.76 -9.75
N GLU A 44 -4.29 -13.04 -9.41
CA GLU A 44 -5.49 -13.85 -9.65
C GLU A 44 -6.69 -13.35 -8.85
N LEU A 45 -6.48 -12.94 -7.60
CA LEU A 45 -7.54 -12.35 -6.78
C LEU A 45 -7.98 -10.99 -7.33
N ILE A 46 -7.03 -10.19 -7.84
CA ILE A 46 -7.33 -8.91 -8.49
C ILE A 46 -8.20 -9.12 -9.73
N GLU A 47 -7.82 -10.06 -10.61
CA GLU A 47 -8.58 -10.36 -11.83
C GLU A 47 -9.97 -10.94 -11.52
N GLN A 48 -10.06 -11.80 -10.51
CA GLN A 48 -11.34 -12.37 -10.07
C GLN A 48 -12.28 -11.29 -9.55
N GLU A 49 -11.81 -10.42 -8.65
CA GLU A 49 -12.62 -9.33 -8.12
C GLU A 49 -12.94 -8.28 -9.19
N LEU A 50 -12.03 -8.02 -10.14
CA LEU A 50 -12.28 -7.17 -11.29
C LEU A 50 -13.42 -7.70 -12.15
N THR A 51 -13.37 -8.98 -12.48
CA THR A 51 -14.41 -9.66 -13.26
C THR A 51 -15.75 -9.62 -12.53
N ARG A 52 -15.76 -9.93 -11.22
CA ARG A 52 -16.99 -9.90 -10.41
C ARG A 52 -17.61 -8.49 -10.37
N ALA A 53 -16.81 -7.46 -10.10
CA ALA A 53 -17.30 -6.09 -10.01
C ALA A 53 -17.83 -5.54 -11.34
N GLN A 54 -17.39 -6.09 -12.48
CA GLN A 54 -17.92 -5.73 -13.80
C GLN A 54 -19.23 -6.43 -14.13
N LEU A 55 -19.40 -7.68 -13.70
CA LEU A 55 -20.59 -8.48 -14.00
C LEU A 55 -21.74 -8.23 -13.02
N ASP A 56 -21.42 -8.04 -11.74
CA ASP A 56 -22.39 -7.86 -10.65
C ASP A 56 -21.83 -6.87 -9.61
N PRO A 57 -21.83 -5.56 -9.93
CA PRO A 57 -21.30 -4.54 -9.03
C PRO A 57 -22.17 -4.41 -7.78
N ASP A 58 -21.53 -4.31 -6.61
CA ASP A 58 -22.26 -4.06 -5.36
C ASP A 58 -23.08 -2.76 -5.41
N GLN A 59 -22.59 -1.78 -6.18
CA GLN A 59 -23.24 -0.50 -6.44
C GLN A 59 -22.88 -0.01 -7.84
N SER A 60 -23.86 0.52 -8.57
CA SER A 60 -23.65 1.22 -9.85
C SER A 60 -24.35 2.59 -9.82
N ILE A 61 -23.74 3.56 -10.48
CA ILE A 61 -24.27 4.92 -10.67
C ILE A 61 -24.11 5.27 -12.14
N GLU A 62 -25.19 5.70 -12.79
CA GLU A 62 -25.19 6.18 -14.16
C GLU A 62 -25.53 7.68 -14.18
N ILE A 63 -24.78 8.45 -14.97
CA ILE A 63 -24.95 9.90 -15.07
C ILE A 63 -24.83 10.29 -16.55
N LEU A 64 -25.78 11.07 -17.05
CA LEU A 64 -25.68 11.66 -18.38
C LEU A 64 -24.88 12.97 -18.33
N VAL A 65 -23.85 13.05 -19.17
CA VAL A 65 -22.98 14.24 -19.28
C VAL A 65 -23.00 14.74 -20.72
N ASN A 66 -23.39 16.00 -20.93
CA ASN A 66 -23.37 16.64 -22.24
C ASN A 66 -21.96 17.20 -22.55
N ALA A 67 -21.00 16.32 -22.81
CA ALA A 67 -19.63 16.67 -23.17
C ALA A 67 -18.97 15.58 -24.03
N PRO A 68 -17.88 15.88 -24.75
CA PRO A 68 -17.15 14.88 -25.51
C PRO A 68 -16.62 13.74 -24.62
N LEU A 69 -16.68 12.51 -25.13
CA LEU A 69 -16.21 11.31 -24.43
C LEU A 69 -14.77 11.45 -23.90
N SER A 70 -13.87 11.98 -24.73
CA SER A 70 -12.47 12.20 -24.36
C SER A 70 -12.31 13.23 -23.24
N TYR A 71 -13.17 14.25 -23.20
CA TYR A 71 -13.18 15.24 -22.12
C TYR A 71 -13.60 14.58 -20.80
N VAL A 72 -14.72 13.84 -20.82
CA VAL A 72 -15.24 13.15 -19.62
C VAL A 72 -14.21 12.14 -19.11
N PHE A 73 -13.64 11.32 -20.00
CA PHE A 73 -12.62 10.34 -19.65
C PHE A 73 -11.39 10.99 -19.00
N ASN A 74 -10.84 12.03 -19.61
CA ASN A 74 -9.68 12.73 -19.07
C ASN A 74 -10.01 13.42 -17.74
N PHE A 75 -11.20 14.01 -17.62
CA PHE A 75 -11.64 14.64 -16.38
C PHE A 75 -11.68 13.65 -15.21
N LEU A 76 -12.34 12.49 -15.41
CA LEU A 76 -12.49 11.47 -14.36
C LEU A 76 -11.17 10.74 -14.04
N SER A 77 -10.34 10.49 -15.04
CA SER A 77 -9.07 9.78 -14.82
C SER A 77 -7.97 10.67 -14.25
N LEU A 78 -7.89 11.95 -14.65
CA LEU A 78 -6.76 12.83 -14.35
C LEU A 78 -7.03 13.88 -13.26
N ARG A 79 -8.29 14.27 -13.03
CA ARG A 79 -8.65 15.46 -12.24
C ARG A 79 -9.48 15.13 -11.00
N LEU A 80 -9.21 13.98 -10.37
CA LEU A 80 -9.94 13.51 -9.17
C LEU A 80 -9.98 14.56 -8.05
N ASN A 81 -8.91 15.36 -7.91
CA ASN A 81 -8.82 16.45 -6.93
C ASN A 81 -9.81 17.60 -7.16
N GLU A 82 -10.49 17.66 -8.31
CA GLU A 82 -11.44 18.73 -8.60
C GLU A 82 -12.88 18.39 -8.23
N TYR A 83 -13.18 17.11 -8.00
CA TYR A 83 -14.54 16.64 -7.73
C TYR A 83 -14.65 15.71 -6.51
N VAL A 84 -13.55 15.41 -5.84
CA VAL A 84 -13.56 14.79 -4.51
C VAL A 84 -13.49 15.88 -3.46
N GLU A 85 -14.47 15.90 -2.56
CA GLU A 85 -14.52 16.86 -1.45
C GLU A 85 -13.29 16.73 -0.55
N GLY A 86 -12.70 17.88 -0.18
CA GLY A 86 -11.53 17.94 0.69
C GLY A 86 -10.22 17.47 0.03
N ALA A 87 -10.20 17.21 -1.27
CA ALA A 87 -8.97 16.93 -2.00
C ALA A 87 -8.25 18.24 -2.37
N ARG A 88 -6.93 18.26 -2.17
CA ARG A 88 -6.08 19.44 -2.42
C ARG A 88 -5.09 19.24 -3.55
N ALA A 89 -4.57 18.03 -3.72
CA ALA A 89 -3.58 17.73 -4.75
C ALA A 89 -3.72 16.32 -5.30
N ILE A 90 -3.21 16.13 -6.52
CA ILE A 90 -3.13 14.84 -7.20
C ILE A 90 -1.73 14.65 -7.79
N GLU A 91 -1.21 13.45 -7.66
CA GLU A 91 0.09 13.04 -8.19
C GLU A 91 -0.05 11.70 -8.91
N PHE A 92 0.76 11.51 -9.95
CA PHE A 92 0.81 10.27 -10.71
C PHE A 92 2.22 9.70 -10.74
N ASN A 93 2.32 8.39 -10.53
CA ASN A 93 3.54 7.62 -10.77
C ASN A 93 3.27 6.55 -11.83
N HIS A 94 4.00 6.65 -12.95
CA HIS A 94 3.89 5.76 -14.10
C HIS A 94 5.05 4.76 -14.21
N SER A 95 5.87 4.59 -13.17
CA SER A 95 7.03 3.68 -13.20
C SER A 95 6.64 2.23 -13.48
N ASN A 96 5.43 1.84 -13.07
CA ASN A 96 4.88 0.49 -13.25
C ASN A 96 3.83 0.43 -14.36
N SER A 97 3.74 1.48 -15.20
CA SER A 97 2.75 1.55 -16.27
C SER A 97 3.15 0.63 -17.42
N GLU A 98 2.19 -0.12 -17.96
CA GLU A 98 2.36 -0.86 -19.22
C GLU A 98 2.63 0.07 -20.41
N ALA A 99 2.25 1.35 -20.30
CA ALA A 99 2.61 2.41 -21.24
C ALA A 99 3.67 3.33 -20.60
N PRO A 100 4.98 3.16 -20.90
CA PRO A 100 6.04 3.86 -20.20
C PRO A 100 5.86 5.38 -20.19
N GLY A 101 5.90 5.98 -18.99
CA GLY A 101 5.76 7.43 -18.79
C GLY A 101 4.35 7.98 -19.02
N LYS A 102 3.35 7.13 -19.26
CA LYS A 102 1.96 7.52 -19.50
C LYS A 102 1.03 6.82 -18.52
N LEU A 103 -0.16 7.40 -18.34
CA LEU A 103 -1.23 6.73 -17.63
C LEU A 103 -1.63 5.44 -18.36
N GLY A 104 -1.75 4.37 -17.59
CA GLY A 104 -2.03 3.01 -18.07
C GLY A 104 -2.15 2.04 -16.91
N VAL A 105 -2.40 0.76 -17.22
CA VAL A 105 -2.42 -0.32 -16.22
C VAL A 105 -1.11 -0.31 -15.44
N GLY A 106 -1.21 -0.42 -14.11
CA GLY A 106 -0.08 -0.37 -13.18
C GLY A 106 0.33 1.03 -12.73
N SER A 107 -0.17 2.10 -13.38
CA SER A 107 0.01 3.47 -12.88
C SER A 107 -0.60 3.64 -11.49
N ILE A 108 0.02 4.50 -10.68
CA ILE A 108 -0.45 4.86 -9.34
C ILE A 108 -0.90 6.31 -9.35
N ARG A 109 -2.10 6.56 -8.83
CA ARG A 109 -2.65 7.88 -8.53
C ARG A 109 -2.67 8.09 -7.03
N LYS A 110 -2.05 9.16 -6.56
CA LYS A 110 -2.09 9.61 -5.16
C LYS A 110 -2.94 10.87 -5.08
N LEU A 111 -3.98 10.84 -4.26
CA LEU A 111 -4.77 12.03 -3.91
C LEU A 111 -4.35 12.48 -2.50
N THR A 112 -4.01 13.75 -2.33
CA THR A 112 -3.73 14.34 -1.03
C THR A 112 -4.91 15.21 -0.61
N MET A 113 -5.40 14.98 0.60
CA MET A 113 -6.50 15.69 1.22
C MET A 113 -6.01 16.97 1.93
N GLU A 114 -6.92 17.85 2.32
CA GLU A 114 -6.60 19.07 3.07
C GLU A 114 -5.98 18.82 4.44
N ASN A 115 -6.33 17.70 5.08
CA ASN A 115 -5.77 17.26 6.36
C ASN A 115 -4.46 16.47 6.21
N ASP A 116 -3.81 16.54 5.04
CA ASP A 116 -2.59 15.81 4.67
C ASP A 116 -2.71 14.28 4.61
N ALA A 117 -3.90 13.72 4.87
CA ALA A 117 -4.19 12.32 4.58
C ALA A 117 -4.12 12.08 3.07
N TYR A 118 -3.90 10.82 2.67
CA TYR A 118 -3.77 10.47 1.26
C TYR A 118 -4.51 9.19 0.88
N LEU A 119 -4.95 9.14 -0.37
CA LEU A 119 -5.53 7.97 -1.03
C LEU A 119 -4.58 7.47 -2.12
N ILE A 120 -4.19 6.20 -2.08
CA ILE A 120 -3.37 5.57 -3.11
C ILE A 120 -4.22 4.62 -3.94
N GLN A 121 -4.26 4.85 -5.24
CA GLN A 121 -5.04 4.08 -6.20
C GLN A 121 -4.14 3.52 -7.30
N LYS A 122 -4.21 2.21 -7.56
CA LYS A 122 -3.52 1.55 -8.66
C LYS A 122 -4.51 1.27 -9.78
N PHE A 123 -4.18 1.68 -11.00
CA PHE A 123 -4.97 1.36 -12.19
C PHE A 123 -4.78 -0.12 -12.54
N LEU A 124 -5.90 -0.84 -12.64
CA LEU A 124 -5.93 -2.28 -12.97
C LEU A 124 -6.34 -2.50 -14.43
N GLN A 125 -7.22 -1.65 -14.94
CA GLN A 125 -7.62 -1.63 -16.33
C GLN A 125 -7.63 -0.19 -16.82
N PHE A 126 -7.19 0.01 -18.06
CA PHE A 126 -7.21 1.33 -18.68
C PHE A 126 -7.45 1.20 -20.17
N GLN A 127 -8.65 1.55 -20.62
CA GLN A 127 -9.05 1.55 -22.02
C GLN A 127 -9.40 2.98 -22.43
N LEU A 128 -8.55 3.57 -23.27
CA LEU A 128 -8.64 4.98 -23.62
C LEU A 128 -10.04 5.34 -24.15
N HIS A 129 -10.66 6.34 -23.51
CA HIS A 129 -12.01 6.84 -23.79
C HIS A 129 -13.17 5.88 -23.51
N ILE A 130 -12.91 4.61 -23.14
CA ILE A 130 -13.96 3.61 -22.88
C ILE A 130 -14.20 3.48 -21.39
N GLY A 131 -13.13 3.35 -20.61
CA GLY A 131 -13.26 3.07 -19.18
C GLY A 131 -11.96 2.70 -18.52
N TYR A 132 -11.99 2.65 -17.19
CA TYR A 132 -10.86 2.22 -16.38
C TYR A 132 -11.34 1.64 -15.06
N ALA A 133 -10.50 0.81 -14.45
CA ALA A 133 -10.74 0.29 -13.12
C ALA A 133 -9.52 0.52 -12.24
N TYR A 134 -9.75 0.72 -10.95
CA TYR A 134 -8.67 0.93 -9.99
C TYR A 134 -8.95 0.26 -8.65
N PHE A 135 -7.87 -0.11 -7.98
CA PHE A 135 -7.86 -0.61 -6.62
C PHE A 135 -7.30 0.46 -5.67
N THR A 136 -7.94 0.64 -4.51
CA THR A 136 -7.46 1.53 -3.45
C THR A 136 -6.76 0.72 -2.37
N ASP A 137 -5.48 1.00 -2.13
CA ASP A 137 -4.65 0.32 -1.14
C ASP A 137 -4.90 0.90 0.26
N MET A 138 -5.79 0.27 1.03
CA MET A 138 -6.22 0.78 2.33
C MET A 138 -5.14 0.78 3.42
N GLU A 139 -4.11 -0.05 3.30
CA GLU A 139 -3.00 -0.05 4.25
C GLU A 139 -2.10 1.18 4.07
N LYS A 140 -2.12 1.76 2.88
CA LYS A 140 -1.42 3.00 2.53
C LYS A 140 -2.36 4.19 2.48
N VAL A 141 -3.54 4.11 3.10
CA VAL A 141 -4.52 5.20 3.12
C VAL A 141 -4.73 5.64 4.57
N ASP A 142 -4.53 6.92 4.84
CA ASP A 142 -4.79 7.52 6.17
C ASP A 142 -6.25 8.03 6.30
N VAL A 143 -7.03 7.96 5.22
CA VAL A 143 -8.46 8.26 5.23
C VAL A 143 -9.25 7.01 5.62
N ARG A 144 -10.18 7.10 6.58
CA ARG A 144 -11.05 5.94 6.89
C ARG A 144 -11.88 5.57 5.66
N GLY A 145 -11.53 4.45 5.02
CA GLY A 145 -12.23 3.91 3.88
C GLY A 145 -12.27 2.38 3.94
N THR A 146 -13.17 1.79 3.17
CA THR A 146 -13.16 0.35 2.88
C THR A 146 -12.43 0.14 1.57
N ALA A 147 -11.65 -0.94 1.45
CA ALA A 147 -11.03 -1.31 0.18
C ALA A 147 -12.13 -1.45 -0.86
N LYS A 148 -12.08 -0.62 -1.90
CA LYS A 148 -13.10 -0.59 -2.95
C LYS A 148 -12.43 -0.64 -4.29
N LEU A 149 -12.74 -1.71 -5.01
CA LEU A 149 -12.54 -1.78 -6.44
C LEU A 149 -13.64 -0.96 -7.11
N LEU A 150 -13.25 -0.04 -7.98
CA LEU A 150 -14.19 0.77 -8.74
C LEU A 150 -13.89 0.61 -10.22
N SER A 151 -14.92 0.26 -10.97
CA SER A 151 -14.92 0.21 -12.43
C SER A 151 -15.75 1.36 -12.96
N LEU A 152 -15.23 2.07 -13.95
CA LEU A 152 -15.92 3.13 -14.66
C LEU A 152 -16.00 2.75 -16.15
N THR A 153 -17.21 2.83 -16.68
CA THR A 153 -17.49 2.80 -18.12
C THR A 153 -18.11 4.13 -18.52
N ILE A 154 -17.72 4.68 -19.66
CA ILE A 154 -18.16 6.00 -20.16
C ILE A 154 -18.94 5.82 -21.45
#